data_AF-A0A9E3TZV7-F1
#
_entry.id   AF-A0A9E3TZV7-F1
#
_cell.length_a   1.000
_cell.length_b   1.000
_cell.length_c   1.000
_cell.angle_alpha   90.00
_cell.angle_beta   90.00
_cell.angle_gamma   90.00
#
_symmetry.space_group_name_H-M   'P 1'
#
loop_
_entity.id
_entity.type
_entity.pdbx_description
1 polymer ?
#
loop_
_entity_poly.entity_id
_entity_poly.type
_entity_poly.pdbx_seq_one_letter_code
_entity_poly.pdbx_strand_id
1 'polypeptide(L)'
;GERPKNPAADLALADSICANVVNGFHVGDPVNWRSNPNGYLEWMHAFNRTFFFMDLLKAWQATSDDRYVRKLDEYFASFLADNPEPVGHNGGGDPAWETLSTAVRIYGSWLECFFALLHEPAFRDSTRIAMLKSFHGHAEHLFHYKGYANNWLIVESRVLAVLGLLFPEFRRASAWRDEGLGRLAVEIEKQIYPDGADWELAPGYHMMAVAGFLDVYEIAKLNGVPLPAAFDERLPKTFEYIAGMTRPDGSLPSVNDSGGYRKNSGRAFLQRGARLFDRADLLASDEGPYAGRSRAFPDCGMHVLAGGTQRAAKWLLLDAGPYGASHQHEDALSIECYAHGVP
;
A
#
# COMPACT_ATOMS: atom_id res chain seq x y z
N GLY A 1 -23.12 -19.17 3.21
CA GLY A 1 -22.28 -20.30 3.65
C GLY A 1 -21.59 -19.89 4.91
N GLU A 2 -21.62 -20.71 5.96
CA GLU A 2 -20.97 -20.40 7.23
C GLU A 2 -19.45 -20.26 7.03
N ARG A 3 -18.89 -19.16 7.55
CA ARG A 3 -17.45 -18.87 7.48
C ARG A 3 -16.69 -19.82 8.43
N PRO A 4 -15.56 -20.39 8.02
CA PRO A 4 -14.76 -21.24 8.89
C PRO A 4 -14.23 -20.43 10.07
N LYS A 5 -14.59 -20.85 11.29
CA LYS A 5 -14.15 -20.20 12.54
C LYS A 5 -12.79 -20.76 12.96
N ASN A 6 -11.90 -19.90 13.46
CA ASN A 6 -10.64 -20.32 14.05
C ASN A 6 -10.64 -20.03 15.57
N PRO A 7 -10.95 -21.02 16.42
CA PRO A 7 -10.98 -20.85 17.87
C PRO A 7 -9.60 -20.61 18.51
N ALA A 8 -8.50 -20.65 17.76
CA ALA A 8 -7.13 -20.40 18.24
C ALA A 8 -6.56 -19.04 17.79
N ALA A 9 -7.39 -18.11 17.30
CA ALA A 9 -6.94 -16.76 16.97
C ALA A 9 -6.40 -16.05 18.23
N ASP A 10 -5.22 -15.43 18.13
CA ASP A 10 -4.76 -14.49 19.16
C ASP A 10 -5.60 -13.21 19.06
N LEU A 11 -6.41 -12.97 20.08
CA LEU A 11 -7.36 -11.85 20.16
C LEU A 11 -6.86 -10.72 21.07
N ALA A 12 -5.68 -10.85 21.68
CA ALA A 12 -5.21 -9.91 22.71
C ALA A 12 -5.17 -8.46 22.21
N LEU A 13 -4.71 -8.26 20.97
CA LEU A 13 -4.68 -6.94 20.35
C LEU A 13 -6.08 -6.37 20.10
N ALA A 14 -6.99 -7.16 19.53
CA ALA A 14 -8.36 -6.72 19.26
C ALA A 14 -9.14 -6.43 20.56
N ASP A 15 -8.91 -7.23 21.61
CA ASP A 15 -9.53 -7.05 22.93
C ASP A 15 -8.99 -5.79 23.62
N SER A 16 -7.69 -5.51 23.50
CA SER A 16 -7.08 -4.25 23.92
C SER A 16 -7.70 -3.04 23.21
N ILE A 17 -7.91 -3.14 21.89
CA ILE A 17 -8.55 -2.09 21.08
C ILE A 17 -10.02 -1.88 21.50
N CYS A 18 -10.74 -2.94 21.89
CA CYS A 18 -12.09 -2.82 22.45
C CYS A 18 -12.11 -2.00 23.74
N ALA A 19 -11.04 -2.06 24.53
CA ALA A 19 -10.83 -1.27 25.74
C ALA A 19 -10.18 0.11 25.48
N ASN A 20 -10.23 0.63 24.25
CA ASN A 20 -9.60 1.90 23.86
C ASN A 20 -8.08 1.95 24.06
N VAL A 21 -7.39 0.80 24.06
CA VAL A 21 -5.93 0.73 24.13
C VAL A 21 -5.37 0.36 22.76
N VAL A 22 -4.81 1.36 22.06
CA VAL A 22 -4.25 1.26 20.71
C VAL A 22 -2.74 1.46 20.76
N ASN A 23 -1.98 0.52 20.19
CA ASN A 23 -0.51 0.53 20.23
C ASN A 23 0.06 0.71 21.66
N GLY A 24 -0.61 0.12 22.66
CA GLY A 24 -0.21 0.18 24.07
C GLY A 24 -0.62 1.44 24.83
N PHE A 25 -1.35 2.36 24.22
CA PHE A 25 -1.80 3.60 24.86
C PHE A 25 -3.32 3.70 24.91
N HIS A 26 -3.86 4.13 26.06
CA HIS A 26 -5.28 4.43 26.17
C HIS A 26 -5.61 5.74 25.41
N VAL A 27 -6.55 5.69 24.47
CA VAL A 27 -6.87 6.81 23.56
C VAL A 27 -8.07 7.66 24.02
N GLY A 28 -8.60 7.39 25.21
CA GLY A 28 -9.72 8.13 25.81
C GLY A 28 -11.02 7.33 25.82
N ASP A 29 -11.94 7.73 26.69
CA ASP A 29 -13.34 7.24 26.73
C ASP A 29 -14.26 8.44 27.08
N PRO A 30 -14.92 9.09 26.09
CA PRO A 30 -14.90 8.77 24.67
C PRO A 30 -13.52 8.98 24.02
N VAL A 31 -13.32 8.35 22.87
CA VAL A 31 -12.07 8.37 22.11
C VAL A 31 -11.66 9.80 21.76
N ASN A 32 -10.41 10.15 22.04
CA ASN A 32 -9.82 11.42 21.65
C ASN A 32 -8.91 11.21 20.44
N TRP A 33 -9.41 11.56 19.24
CA TRP A 33 -8.67 11.51 17.96
C TRP A 33 -7.44 12.42 17.89
N ARG A 34 -7.27 13.30 18.87
CA ARG A 34 -6.12 14.20 19.04
C ARG A 34 -5.14 13.72 20.12
N SER A 35 -5.28 12.48 20.59
CA SER A 35 -4.31 11.86 21.51
C SER A 35 -2.91 11.88 20.91
N ASN A 36 -1.91 12.14 21.75
CA ASN A 36 -0.49 12.03 21.41
C ASN A 36 0.32 11.60 22.65
N PRO A 37 0.18 10.34 23.07
CA PRO A 37 0.69 9.88 24.36
C PRO A 37 2.21 9.77 24.40
N ASN A 38 2.89 9.72 23.25
CA ASN A 38 4.35 9.64 23.17
C ASN A 38 5.01 10.94 22.67
N GLY A 39 4.23 11.98 22.40
CA GLY A 39 4.71 13.28 21.92
C GLY A 39 5.13 13.32 20.45
N TYR A 40 5.20 12.19 19.75
CA TYR A 40 5.61 12.13 18.33
C TYR A 40 4.43 12.39 17.42
N LEU A 41 4.53 13.42 16.57
CA LEU A 41 3.46 13.79 15.63
C LEU A 41 3.04 12.61 14.72
N GLU A 42 4.01 11.82 14.25
CA GLU A 42 3.75 10.62 13.44
C GLU A 42 2.84 9.59 14.13
N TRP A 43 2.83 9.53 15.47
CA TRP A 43 1.89 8.69 16.18
C TRP A 43 0.45 9.14 15.94
N MET A 44 0.20 10.46 15.93
CA MET A 44 -1.13 11.01 15.69
C MET A 44 -1.57 10.77 14.24
N HIS A 45 -0.66 10.88 13.26
CA HIS A 45 -0.92 10.51 11.86
C HIS A 45 -1.25 9.02 11.74
N ALA A 46 -0.43 8.14 12.32
CA ALA A 46 -0.68 6.70 12.30
C ALA A 46 -2.02 6.32 12.95
N PHE A 47 -2.38 6.99 14.06
CA PHE A 47 -3.65 6.79 14.74
C PHE A 47 -4.85 7.21 13.85
N ASN A 48 -4.77 8.38 13.21
CA ASN A 48 -5.82 8.87 12.31
C ASN A 48 -5.87 8.16 10.95
N ARG A 49 -4.85 7.37 10.60
CA ARG A 49 -4.88 6.42 9.46
C ARG A 49 -5.70 5.16 9.76
N THR A 50 -6.07 4.93 11.02
CA THR A 50 -7.03 3.89 11.45
C THR A 50 -6.69 2.46 11.02
N PHE A 51 -5.40 2.14 10.88
CA PHE A 51 -4.97 0.78 10.52
C PHE A 51 -5.45 -0.28 11.51
N PHE A 52 -5.54 0.08 12.80
CA PHE A 52 -6.01 -0.80 13.87
C PHE A 52 -7.47 -1.25 13.73
N PHE A 53 -8.26 -0.62 12.83
CA PHE A 53 -9.59 -1.12 12.49
C PHE A 53 -9.52 -2.51 11.85
N MET A 54 -8.45 -2.81 11.12
CA MET A 54 -8.25 -4.13 10.51
C MET A 54 -8.08 -5.24 11.55
N ASP A 55 -7.56 -4.93 12.75
CA ASP A 55 -7.42 -5.91 13.82
C ASP A 55 -8.77 -6.33 14.38
N LEU A 56 -9.70 -5.38 14.55
CA LEU A 56 -11.08 -5.67 14.92
C LEU A 56 -11.81 -6.45 13.83
N LEU A 57 -11.63 -6.06 12.56
CA LEU A 57 -12.27 -6.75 11.45
C LEU A 57 -11.79 -8.20 11.34
N LYS A 58 -10.49 -8.46 11.45
CA LYS A 58 -9.91 -9.80 11.43
C LYS A 58 -10.37 -10.65 12.61
N ALA A 59 -10.44 -10.05 13.81
CA ALA A 59 -10.95 -10.74 15.00
C ALA A 59 -12.41 -11.16 14.83
N TRP A 60 -13.25 -10.28 14.27
CA TRP A 60 -14.62 -10.63 13.90
C TRP A 60 -14.67 -11.72 12.82
N GLN A 61 -13.88 -11.62 11.75
CA GLN A 61 -13.84 -12.64 10.69
C GLN A 61 -13.46 -14.02 11.25
N ALA A 62 -12.57 -14.09 12.24
CA ALA A 62 -12.13 -15.33 12.86
C ALA A 62 -13.15 -15.95 13.84
N THR A 63 -13.94 -15.11 14.54
CA THR A 63 -14.76 -15.54 15.69
C THR A 63 -16.27 -15.41 15.47
N SER A 64 -16.68 -14.50 14.58
CA SER A 64 -18.05 -13.98 14.45
C SER A 64 -18.59 -13.31 15.72
N ASP A 65 -17.72 -12.77 16.58
CA ASP A 65 -18.14 -12.03 17.77
C ASP A 65 -18.46 -10.57 17.44
N ASP A 66 -19.74 -10.21 17.53
CA ASP A 66 -20.25 -8.88 17.23
C ASP A 66 -19.67 -7.77 18.11
N ARG A 67 -18.97 -8.07 19.22
CA ARG A 67 -18.32 -7.04 20.04
C ARG A 67 -17.32 -6.22 19.21
N TYR A 68 -16.59 -6.87 18.31
CA TYR A 68 -15.62 -6.20 17.44
C TYR A 68 -16.31 -5.32 16.39
N VAL A 69 -17.45 -5.76 15.84
CA VAL A 69 -18.24 -4.97 14.88
C VAL A 69 -18.87 -3.76 15.56
N ARG A 70 -19.42 -3.92 16.77
CA ARG A 70 -19.95 -2.80 17.56
C ARG A 70 -18.85 -1.79 17.88
N LYS A 71 -17.63 -2.25 18.18
CA LYS A 71 -16.51 -1.34 18.43
C LYS A 71 -16.07 -0.61 17.16
N LEU A 72 -16.03 -1.29 16.01
CA LEU A 72 -15.79 -0.62 14.72
C LEU A 72 -16.86 0.44 14.44
N ASP A 73 -18.13 0.11 14.64
CA ASP A 73 -19.24 1.04 14.47
C ASP A 73 -19.10 2.28 15.37
N GLU A 74 -18.75 2.10 16.64
CA GLU A 74 -18.46 3.18 17.59
C GLU A 74 -17.30 4.07 17.10
N TYR A 75 -16.18 3.47 16.69
CA TYR A 75 -15.03 4.22 16.20
C TYR A 75 -15.33 4.97 14.91
N PHE A 76 -16.00 4.37 13.92
CA PHE A 76 -16.41 5.08 12.70
C PHE A 76 -17.34 6.24 13.03
N ALA A 77 -18.36 6.02 13.85
CA ALA A 77 -19.31 7.07 14.23
C ALA A 77 -18.62 8.23 14.96
N SER A 78 -17.72 7.95 15.91
CA SER A 78 -16.94 8.98 16.61
C SER A 78 -15.99 9.71 15.67
N PHE A 79 -15.20 8.99 14.86
CA PHE A 79 -14.25 9.63 13.93
C PHE A 79 -14.96 10.61 13.00
N LEU A 80 -16.08 10.18 12.40
CA LEU A 80 -16.85 10.97 11.45
C LEU A 80 -17.53 12.18 12.08
N ALA A 81 -17.89 12.10 13.36
CA ALA A 81 -18.46 13.22 14.10
C ALA A 81 -17.39 14.25 14.49
N ASP A 82 -16.23 13.78 14.96
CA ASP A 82 -15.18 14.63 15.53
C ASP A 82 -14.26 15.24 14.47
N ASN A 83 -14.20 14.65 13.27
CA ASN A 83 -13.33 15.09 12.17
C ASN A 83 -14.13 15.36 10.89
N PRO A 84 -15.00 16.38 10.86
CA PRO A 84 -15.72 16.77 9.66
C PRO A 84 -14.75 17.22 8.55
N GLU A 85 -15.19 17.11 7.29
CA GLU A 85 -14.41 17.54 6.13
C GLU A 85 -14.03 19.03 6.23
N PRO A 86 -12.75 19.39 5.97
CA PRO A 86 -12.32 20.77 5.97
C PRO A 86 -12.93 21.53 4.78
N VAL A 87 -13.37 22.77 5.04
CA VAL A 87 -13.96 23.63 4.02
C VAL A 87 -12.95 24.69 3.59
N GLY A 88 -12.60 24.70 2.31
CA GLY A 88 -11.78 25.76 1.71
C GLY A 88 -10.27 25.66 1.97
N HIS A 89 -9.77 24.55 2.53
CA HIS A 89 -8.34 24.28 2.69
C HIS A 89 -8.01 22.78 2.58
N ASN A 90 -6.73 22.47 2.31
CA ASN A 90 -6.23 21.10 2.07
C ASN A 90 -5.95 20.28 3.35
N GLY A 91 -6.55 20.63 4.49
CA GLY A 91 -6.24 20.03 5.79
C GLY A 91 -4.89 20.43 6.41
N GLY A 92 -3.92 20.92 5.62
CA GLY A 92 -2.59 21.28 6.11
C GLY A 92 -1.88 20.08 6.74
N GLY A 93 -1.34 20.27 7.95
CA GLY A 93 -0.74 19.21 8.76
C GLY A 93 -1.71 18.54 9.75
N ASP A 94 -3.03 18.71 9.60
CA ASP A 94 -4.00 18.03 10.46
C ASP A 94 -3.96 16.51 10.21
N PRO A 95 -3.67 15.67 11.21
CA PRO A 95 -3.59 14.22 11.02
C PRO A 95 -4.86 13.55 10.48
N ALA A 96 -6.04 14.14 10.67
CA ALA A 96 -7.31 13.59 10.19
C ALA A 96 -7.58 13.88 8.71
N TRP A 97 -7.07 15.01 8.20
CA TRP A 97 -7.40 15.54 6.88
C TRP A 97 -6.22 16.04 6.05
N GLU A 98 -4.97 15.85 6.48
CA GLU A 98 -3.84 15.91 5.55
C GLU A 98 -4.13 14.95 4.39
N THR A 99 -3.74 15.32 3.17
CA THR A 99 -4.17 14.54 2.00
C THR A 99 -3.63 13.10 2.03
N LEU A 100 -2.48 12.85 2.68
CA LEU A 100 -1.95 11.49 2.87
C LEU A 100 -2.82 10.66 3.79
N SER A 101 -3.07 11.10 5.03
CA SER A 101 -3.94 10.38 5.97
C SER A 101 -5.35 10.18 5.43
N THR A 102 -5.89 11.19 4.73
CA THR A 102 -7.17 11.10 4.00
C THR A 102 -7.15 9.93 3.03
N ALA A 103 -6.13 9.83 2.18
CA ALA A 103 -6.01 8.74 1.22
C ALA A 103 -5.74 7.38 1.90
N VAL A 104 -4.75 7.34 2.79
CA VAL A 104 -4.26 6.11 3.44
C VAL A 104 -5.38 5.40 4.20
N ARG A 105 -6.24 6.10 4.93
CA ARG A 105 -7.29 5.44 5.73
C ARG A 105 -8.37 4.78 4.86
N ILE A 106 -8.70 5.39 3.72
CA ILE A 106 -9.68 4.83 2.77
C ILE A 106 -9.23 3.45 2.31
N TYR A 107 -8.00 3.38 1.80
CA TYR A 107 -7.46 2.15 1.24
C TYR A 107 -6.89 1.18 2.29
N GLY A 108 -6.46 1.71 3.44
CA GLY A 108 -5.82 0.93 4.51
C GLY A 108 -6.79 0.17 5.40
N SER A 109 -8.03 0.64 5.57
CA SER A 109 -9.03 -0.08 6.37
C SER A 109 -10.48 0.21 6.02
N TRP A 110 -10.85 1.42 5.55
CA TRP A 110 -12.26 1.80 5.48
C TRP A 110 -13.03 1.05 4.39
N LEU A 111 -12.47 0.89 3.19
CA LEU A 111 -13.13 0.13 2.12
C LEU A 111 -13.35 -1.33 2.51
N GLU A 112 -12.32 -1.96 3.07
CA GLU A 112 -12.38 -3.36 3.51
C GLU A 112 -13.43 -3.54 4.63
N CYS A 113 -13.45 -2.65 5.63
CA CYS A 113 -14.48 -2.65 6.67
C CYS A 113 -15.88 -2.44 6.09
N PHE A 114 -16.05 -1.47 5.18
CA PHE A 114 -17.34 -1.14 4.58
C PHE A 114 -17.94 -2.34 3.82
N PHE A 115 -17.16 -2.96 2.94
CA PHE A 115 -17.65 -4.10 2.15
C PHE A 115 -17.82 -5.36 3.01
N ALA A 116 -16.90 -5.64 3.94
CA ALA A 116 -17.00 -6.82 4.81
C ALA A 116 -18.19 -6.75 5.78
N LEU A 117 -18.61 -5.55 6.20
CA LEU A 117 -19.69 -5.31 7.17
C LEU A 117 -20.99 -4.79 6.53
N LEU A 118 -21.06 -4.76 5.20
CA LEU A 118 -22.17 -4.16 4.44
C LEU A 118 -23.54 -4.71 4.85
N HIS A 119 -23.61 -5.99 5.21
CA HIS A 119 -24.84 -6.69 5.59
C HIS A 119 -24.89 -7.12 7.06
N GLU A 120 -23.93 -6.68 7.88
CA GLU A 120 -23.81 -7.13 9.28
C GLU A 120 -24.69 -6.29 10.22
N PRO A 121 -25.71 -6.86 10.90
CA PRO A 121 -26.65 -6.08 11.70
C PRO A 121 -26.02 -5.25 12.83
N ALA A 122 -24.90 -5.72 13.38
CA ALA A 122 -24.17 -5.02 14.43
C ALA A 122 -23.46 -3.74 13.95
N PHE A 123 -23.28 -3.58 12.63
CA PHE A 123 -22.82 -2.36 11.99
C PHE A 123 -24.05 -1.55 11.58
N ARG A 124 -24.23 -0.32 12.08
CA ARG A 124 -25.49 0.41 11.91
C ARG A 124 -25.62 1.01 10.52
N ASP A 125 -26.86 1.08 10.02
CA ASP A 125 -27.17 1.76 8.75
C ASP A 125 -26.75 3.24 8.77
N SER A 126 -26.91 3.91 9.92
CA SER A 126 -26.45 5.29 10.10
C SER A 126 -24.95 5.44 9.85
N THR A 127 -24.16 4.47 10.30
CA THR A 127 -22.70 4.45 10.14
C THR A 127 -22.34 4.18 8.69
N ARG A 128 -22.99 3.21 8.03
CA ARG A 128 -22.82 2.95 6.59
C ARG A 128 -23.10 4.21 5.75
N ILE A 129 -24.20 4.89 6.03
CA ILE A 129 -24.59 6.13 5.34
C ILE A 129 -23.57 7.25 5.62
N ALA A 130 -23.10 7.38 6.86
CA ALA A 130 -22.08 8.37 7.22
C ALA A 130 -20.75 8.08 6.51
N MET A 131 -20.34 6.82 6.40
CA MET A 131 -19.17 6.42 5.63
C MET A 131 -19.31 6.76 4.15
N LEU A 132 -20.46 6.48 3.50
CA LEU A 132 -20.69 6.88 2.11
C LEU A 132 -20.59 8.39 1.91
N LYS A 133 -21.18 9.19 2.82
CA LYS A 133 -21.01 10.66 2.81
C LYS A 133 -19.54 11.05 2.97
N SER A 134 -18.82 10.35 3.84
CA SER A 134 -17.40 10.60 4.03
C SER A 134 -16.57 10.20 2.81
N PHE A 135 -16.82 9.07 2.16
CA PHE A 135 -16.15 8.67 0.92
C PHE A 135 -16.29 9.74 -0.16
N HIS A 136 -17.50 10.32 -0.30
CA HIS A 136 -17.70 11.49 -1.16
C HIS A 136 -16.81 12.66 -0.72
N GLY A 137 -16.81 13.03 0.56
CA GLY A 137 -15.98 14.13 1.07
C GLY A 137 -14.48 13.89 0.89
N HIS A 138 -13.98 12.66 1.04
CA HIS A 138 -12.58 12.33 0.75
C HIS A 138 -12.27 12.47 -0.73
N ALA A 139 -13.15 11.97 -1.59
CA ALA A 139 -12.96 12.06 -3.02
C ALA A 139 -12.96 13.53 -3.47
N GLU A 140 -13.89 14.36 -3.01
CA GLU A 140 -13.90 15.79 -3.32
C GLU A 140 -12.68 16.51 -2.74
N HIS A 141 -12.27 16.19 -1.51
CA HIS A 141 -11.06 16.74 -0.90
C HIS A 141 -9.81 16.43 -1.74
N LEU A 142 -9.60 15.17 -2.11
CA LEU A 142 -8.47 14.72 -2.93
C LEU A 142 -8.60 15.16 -4.40
N PHE A 143 -9.82 15.46 -4.87
CA PHE A 143 -10.04 16.06 -6.18
C PHE A 143 -9.56 17.51 -6.21
N HIS A 144 -9.91 18.30 -5.20
CA HIS A 144 -9.59 19.74 -5.12
C HIS A 144 -8.18 20.04 -4.63
N TYR A 145 -7.62 19.19 -3.78
CA TYR A 145 -6.33 19.43 -3.14
C TYR A 145 -5.35 18.29 -3.44
N LYS A 146 -4.07 18.65 -3.54
CA LYS A 146 -2.96 17.73 -3.78
C LYS A 146 -1.93 17.92 -2.69
N GLY A 147 -1.30 16.84 -2.26
CA GLY A 147 -0.12 16.83 -1.41
C GLY A 147 1.16 17.08 -2.21
N TYR A 148 2.24 16.47 -1.75
CA TYR A 148 3.56 16.59 -2.38
C TYR A 148 3.65 15.75 -3.67
N ALA A 149 4.38 16.26 -4.66
CA ALA A 149 4.61 15.60 -5.94
C ALA A 149 5.68 14.48 -5.85
N ASN A 150 5.39 13.46 -5.06
CA ASN A 150 6.17 12.23 -4.88
C ASN A 150 5.22 11.03 -4.69
N ASN A 151 5.67 9.97 -4.01
CA ASN A 151 4.83 8.82 -3.63
C ASN A 151 3.50 9.20 -2.97
N TRP A 152 3.44 10.34 -2.28
CA TRP A 152 2.21 10.88 -1.71
C TRP A 152 1.14 11.09 -2.79
N LEU A 153 1.46 11.72 -3.92
CA LEU A 153 0.51 11.97 -5.00
C LEU A 153 -0.02 10.67 -5.63
N ILE A 154 0.79 9.60 -5.67
CA ILE A 154 0.35 8.27 -6.09
C ILE A 154 -0.72 7.74 -5.14
N VAL A 155 -0.50 7.84 -3.83
CA VAL A 155 -1.44 7.36 -2.81
C VAL A 155 -2.77 8.12 -2.87
N GLU A 156 -2.73 9.45 -3.02
CA GLU A 156 -3.92 10.29 -3.20
C GLU A 156 -4.70 9.93 -4.46
N SER A 157 -3.98 9.83 -5.59
CA SER A 157 -4.59 9.59 -6.89
C SER A 157 -5.16 8.18 -7.02
N ARG A 158 -4.53 7.19 -6.37
CA ARG A 158 -5.09 5.83 -6.23
C ARG A 158 -6.47 5.89 -5.60
N VAL A 159 -6.60 6.57 -4.45
CA VAL A 159 -7.87 6.60 -3.71
C VAL A 159 -8.95 7.30 -4.49
N LEU A 160 -8.61 8.42 -5.13
CA LEU A 160 -9.54 9.15 -5.99
C LEU A 160 -10.04 8.26 -7.15
N ALA A 161 -9.13 7.54 -7.82
CA ALA A 161 -9.48 6.61 -8.89
C ALA A 161 -10.35 5.46 -8.37
N VAL A 162 -9.97 4.83 -7.27
CA VAL A 162 -10.66 3.68 -6.67
C VAL A 162 -12.07 4.04 -6.22
N LEU A 163 -12.26 5.19 -5.55
CA LEU A 163 -13.60 5.64 -5.14
C LEU A 163 -14.49 5.89 -6.36
N GLY A 164 -13.94 6.46 -7.44
CA GLY A 164 -14.66 6.63 -8.70
C GLY A 164 -14.99 5.32 -9.44
N LEU A 165 -14.20 4.26 -9.22
CA LEU A 165 -14.43 2.93 -9.80
C LEU A 165 -15.44 2.11 -8.99
N LEU A 166 -15.34 2.13 -7.66
CA LEU A 166 -16.13 1.26 -6.77
C LEU A 166 -17.52 1.79 -6.43
N PHE A 167 -17.75 3.09 -6.57
CA PHE A 167 -19.03 3.72 -6.25
C PHE A 167 -19.59 4.53 -7.44
N PRO A 168 -19.93 3.86 -8.56
CA PRO A 168 -20.45 4.52 -9.76
C PRO A 168 -21.79 5.24 -9.53
N GLU A 169 -22.47 5.01 -8.41
CA GLU A 169 -23.71 5.67 -8.01
C GLU A 169 -23.51 7.14 -7.62
N PHE A 170 -22.30 7.55 -7.24
CA PHE A 170 -22.02 8.96 -7.02
C PHE A 170 -22.03 9.71 -8.35
N ARG A 171 -22.74 10.83 -8.42
CA ARG A 171 -22.79 11.70 -9.61
C ARG A 171 -21.40 12.17 -10.08
N ARG A 172 -20.44 12.25 -9.15
CA ARG A 172 -19.06 12.68 -9.37
C ARG A 172 -18.09 11.53 -9.67
N ALA A 173 -18.52 10.27 -9.58
CA ALA A 173 -17.66 9.10 -9.66
C ALA A 173 -16.77 9.08 -10.91
N SER A 174 -17.33 9.38 -12.08
CA SER A 174 -16.56 9.43 -13.33
C SER A 174 -15.49 10.53 -13.30
N ALA A 175 -15.79 11.70 -12.75
CA ALA A 175 -14.83 12.79 -12.64
C ALA A 175 -13.66 12.43 -11.70
N TRP A 176 -13.95 11.75 -10.58
CA TRP A 176 -12.91 11.25 -9.68
C TRP A 176 -12.04 10.19 -10.34
N ARG A 177 -12.67 9.21 -10.99
CA ARG A 177 -11.97 8.17 -11.74
C ARG A 177 -11.03 8.76 -12.78
N ASP A 178 -11.55 9.65 -13.63
CA ASP A 178 -10.80 10.19 -14.76
C ASP A 178 -9.64 11.09 -14.29
N GLU A 179 -9.85 11.90 -13.26
CA GLU A 179 -8.78 12.72 -12.66
C GLU A 179 -7.72 11.85 -11.97
N GLY A 180 -8.12 10.84 -11.19
CA GLY A 180 -7.20 9.92 -10.54
C GLY A 180 -6.35 9.13 -11.55
N LEU A 181 -6.99 8.59 -12.59
CA LEU A 181 -6.30 7.91 -13.69
C LEU A 181 -5.36 8.85 -14.46
N GLY A 182 -5.79 10.08 -14.73
CA GLY A 182 -4.96 11.09 -15.39
C GLY A 182 -3.71 11.44 -14.59
N ARG A 183 -3.83 11.63 -13.27
CA ARG A 183 -2.68 11.85 -12.39
C ARG A 183 -1.74 10.66 -12.38
N LEU A 184 -2.27 9.44 -12.23
CA LEU A 184 -1.45 8.24 -12.19
C LEU A 184 -0.76 7.95 -13.52
N ALA A 185 -1.36 8.30 -14.67
CA ALA A 185 -0.70 8.18 -15.97
C ALA A 185 0.56 9.05 -16.04
N VAL A 186 0.51 10.26 -15.50
CA VAL A 186 1.66 11.16 -15.43
C VAL A 186 2.70 10.65 -14.43
N GLU A 187 2.26 10.19 -13.25
CA GLU A 187 3.17 9.75 -12.20
C GLU A 187 3.85 8.41 -12.52
N ILE A 188 3.18 7.47 -13.21
CA ILE A 188 3.83 6.22 -13.60
C ILE A 188 4.95 6.45 -14.63
N GLU A 189 4.79 7.41 -15.54
CA GLU A 189 5.84 7.76 -16.50
C GLU A 189 7.03 8.48 -15.86
N LYS A 190 6.78 9.27 -14.81
CA LYS A 190 7.82 10.00 -14.08
C LYS A 190 8.57 9.12 -13.08
N GLN A 191 7.85 8.33 -12.32
CA GLN A 191 8.38 7.63 -11.14
C GLN A 191 8.81 6.20 -11.47
N ILE A 192 8.37 5.60 -12.59
CA ILE A 192 8.82 4.28 -13.01
C ILE A 192 9.71 4.39 -14.26
N TYR A 193 10.99 4.07 -14.11
CA TYR A 193 11.96 4.05 -15.19
C TYR A 193 11.57 3.05 -16.30
N PRO A 194 12.08 3.24 -17.55
CA PRO A 194 11.76 2.33 -18.65
C PRO A 194 12.22 0.88 -18.45
N ASP A 195 13.13 0.64 -17.52
CA ASP A 195 13.59 -0.68 -17.08
C ASP A 195 12.81 -1.23 -15.86
N GLY A 196 11.82 -0.47 -15.38
CA GLY A 196 10.85 -0.89 -14.37
C GLY A 196 11.20 -0.49 -12.93
N ALA A 197 12.37 0.08 -12.67
CA ALA A 197 12.69 0.53 -11.32
C ALA A 197 11.86 1.75 -10.92
N ASP A 198 11.55 1.85 -9.63
CA ASP A 198 10.98 3.07 -9.06
C ASP A 198 12.11 4.10 -8.85
N TRP A 199 11.82 5.38 -9.06
CA TRP A 199 12.78 6.49 -9.04
C TRP A 199 13.40 6.78 -7.67
N GLU A 200 12.83 6.29 -6.57
CA GLU A 200 13.46 6.38 -5.25
C GLU A 200 14.64 5.41 -5.11
N LEU A 201 14.80 4.48 -6.06
CA LEU A 201 15.89 3.51 -6.14
C LEU A 201 16.07 2.67 -4.87
N ALA A 202 15.00 2.53 -4.07
CA ALA A 202 14.96 1.74 -2.86
C ALA A 202 14.06 0.51 -3.08
N PRO A 203 14.61 -0.70 -3.36
CA PRO A 203 13.84 -1.92 -3.57
C PRO A 203 12.80 -2.22 -2.47
N GLY A 204 13.05 -1.82 -1.22
CA GLY A 204 12.09 -1.95 -0.13
C GLY A 204 10.83 -1.09 -0.30
N TYR A 205 10.97 0.10 -0.87
CA TYR A 205 9.87 1.03 -1.15
C TYR A 205 9.22 0.79 -2.52
N HIS A 206 9.98 0.24 -3.48
CA HIS A 206 9.50 -0.05 -4.83
C HIS A 206 8.15 -0.78 -4.84
N MET A 207 8.01 -1.87 -4.09
CA MET A 207 6.76 -2.65 -4.07
C MET A 207 5.58 -1.85 -3.48
N MET A 208 5.85 -0.96 -2.51
CA MET A 208 4.84 -0.10 -1.89
C MET A 208 4.38 0.98 -2.88
N ALA A 209 5.31 1.68 -3.51
CA ALA A 209 5.03 2.70 -4.53
C ALA A 209 4.22 2.09 -5.69
N VAL A 210 4.68 0.94 -6.21
CA VAL A 210 4.04 0.26 -7.33
C VAL A 210 2.66 -0.31 -6.98
N ALA A 211 2.41 -0.69 -5.72
CA ALA A 211 1.08 -1.12 -5.29
C ALA A 211 0.01 -0.05 -5.57
N GLY A 212 0.37 1.24 -5.44
CA GLY A 212 -0.47 2.37 -5.81
C GLY A 212 -1.10 2.25 -7.20
N PHE A 213 -0.29 1.87 -8.18
CA PHE A 213 -0.72 1.68 -9.57
C PHE A 213 -1.39 0.33 -9.82
N LEU A 214 -0.85 -0.75 -9.24
CA LEU A 214 -1.39 -2.12 -9.42
C LEU A 214 -2.81 -2.27 -8.90
N ASP A 215 -3.11 -1.64 -7.77
CA ASP A 215 -4.44 -1.64 -7.16
C ASP A 215 -5.48 -1.04 -8.10
N VAL A 216 -5.16 0.12 -8.70
CA VAL A 216 -6.03 0.77 -9.68
C VAL A 216 -6.14 -0.06 -10.96
N TYR A 217 -5.02 -0.63 -11.41
CA TYR A 217 -4.99 -1.49 -12.59
C TYR A 217 -5.97 -2.66 -12.45
N GLU A 218 -5.88 -3.40 -11.34
CA GLU A 218 -6.69 -4.58 -11.07
C GLU A 218 -8.18 -4.22 -10.95
N ILE A 219 -8.51 -3.19 -10.17
CA ILE A 219 -9.91 -2.75 -10.00
C ILE A 219 -10.49 -2.24 -11.32
N ALA A 220 -9.73 -1.50 -12.13
CA ALA A 220 -10.19 -1.02 -13.43
C ALA A 220 -10.46 -2.18 -14.40
N LYS A 221 -9.57 -3.18 -14.47
CA LYS A 221 -9.78 -4.38 -15.30
C LYS A 221 -11.02 -5.17 -14.86
N LEU A 222 -11.23 -5.34 -13.55
CA LEU A 222 -12.43 -6.01 -13.01
C LEU A 222 -13.73 -5.27 -13.34
N ASN A 223 -13.67 -3.94 -13.50
CA ASN A 223 -14.81 -3.10 -13.86
C ASN A 223 -14.91 -2.79 -15.37
N GLY A 224 -14.05 -3.40 -16.21
CA GLY A 224 -14.05 -3.16 -17.65
C GLY A 224 -13.69 -1.72 -18.06
N VAL A 225 -12.97 -0.99 -17.21
CA VAL A 225 -12.54 0.39 -17.49
C VAL A 225 -11.20 0.39 -18.22
N PRO A 226 -11.09 1.10 -19.36
CA PRO A 226 -9.83 1.23 -20.06
C PRO A 226 -8.83 2.07 -19.24
N LEU A 227 -7.58 1.62 -19.21
CA LEU A 227 -6.49 2.30 -18.53
C LEU A 227 -5.60 3.05 -19.54
N PRO A 228 -4.90 4.11 -19.09
CA PRO A 228 -3.85 4.74 -19.89
C PRO A 228 -2.76 3.73 -20.30
N ALA A 229 -2.26 3.82 -21.54
CA ALA A 229 -1.30 2.88 -22.12
C ALA A 229 -0.02 2.69 -21.27
N ALA A 230 0.42 3.76 -20.59
CA ALA A 230 1.58 3.72 -19.70
C ALA A 230 1.50 2.64 -18.61
N PHE A 231 0.30 2.24 -18.17
CA PHE A 231 0.13 1.15 -17.21
C PHE A 231 0.57 -0.19 -17.80
N ASP A 232 0.09 -0.54 -18.99
CA ASP A 232 0.45 -1.79 -19.68
C ASP A 232 1.94 -1.78 -20.11
N GLU A 233 2.53 -0.60 -20.36
CA GLU A 233 3.94 -0.46 -20.74
C GLU A 233 4.92 -0.55 -19.55
N ARG A 234 4.57 0.01 -18.38
CA ARG A 234 5.48 0.15 -17.24
C ARG A 234 5.30 -0.94 -16.19
N LEU A 235 4.06 -1.32 -15.86
CA LEU A 235 3.81 -2.27 -14.76
C LEU A 235 4.42 -3.66 -14.96
N PRO A 236 4.44 -4.28 -16.15
CA PRO A 236 5.12 -5.57 -16.31
C PRO A 236 6.60 -5.49 -15.92
N LYS A 237 7.25 -4.36 -16.20
CA LYS A 237 8.69 -4.17 -15.97
C LYS A 237 9.04 -4.00 -14.51
N THR A 238 8.12 -3.49 -13.67
CA THR A 238 8.36 -3.40 -12.22
C THR A 238 8.57 -4.78 -11.60
N PHE A 239 7.87 -5.80 -12.10
CA PHE A 239 8.10 -7.19 -11.68
C PHE A 239 9.42 -7.74 -12.21
N GLU A 240 9.82 -7.38 -13.43
CA GLU A 240 11.13 -7.76 -13.98
C GLU A 240 12.29 -7.18 -13.20
N TYR A 241 12.15 -5.93 -12.72
CA TYR A 241 13.09 -5.28 -11.82
C TYR A 241 13.27 -6.08 -10.52
N ILE A 242 12.17 -6.32 -9.78
CA ILE A 242 12.22 -7.11 -8.53
C ILE A 242 12.77 -8.52 -8.77
N ALA A 243 12.37 -9.17 -9.86
CA ALA A 243 12.87 -10.46 -10.27
C ALA A 243 14.39 -10.47 -10.51
N GLY A 244 14.94 -9.43 -11.13
CA GLY A 244 16.39 -9.32 -11.40
C GLY A 244 17.20 -8.93 -10.18
N MET A 245 16.61 -8.15 -9.27
CA MET A 245 17.24 -7.75 -8.02
C MET A 245 17.18 -8.83 -6.94
N THR A 246 16.39 -9.89 -7.13
CA THR A 246 16.24 -10.97 -6.13
C THR A 246 17.55 -11.76 -5.98
N ARG A 247 18.05 -11.86 -4.74
CA ARG A 247 19.20 -12.68 -4.37
C ARG A 247 18.84 -14.18 -4.48
N PRO A 248 19.82 -15.09 -4.58
CA PRO A 248 19.55 -16.54 -4.65
C PRO A 248 18.77 -17.13 -3.47
N ASP A 249 18.79 -16.50 -2.29
CA ASP A 249 17.99 -16.92 -1.14
C ASP A 249 16.56 -16.35 -1.11
N GLY A 250 16.17 -15.64 -2.17
CA GLY A 250 14.86 -14.99 -2.32
C GLY A 250 14.72 -13.67 -1.58
N SER A 251 15.77 -13.18 -0.91
CA SER A 251 15.79 -11.83 -0.32
C SER A 251 16.06 -10.75 -1.39
N LEU A 252 15.86 -9.49 -1.01
CA LEU A 252 16.18 -8.32 -1.83
C LEU A 252 17.39 -7.57 -1.24
N PRO A 253 18.15 -6.86 -2.07
CA PRO A 253 19.26 -6.04 -1.63
C PRO A 253 18.83 -4.95 -0.66
N SER A 254 19.78 -4.52 0.16
CA SER A 254 19.59 -3.47 1.17
C SER A 254 20.11 -2.12 0.68
N VAL A 255 19.99 -1.84 -0.61
CA VAL A 255 20.37 -0.56 -1.22
C VAL A 255 19.39 0.54 -0.80
N ASN A 256 19.93 1.72 -0.47
CA ASN A 256 19.13 2.86 0.03
C ASN A 256 18.34 2.46 1.30
N ASP A 257 17.18 3.09 1.59
CA ASP A 257 16.32 2.69 2.72
C ASP A 257 15.59 1.34 2.51
N SER A 258 16.30 0.29 2.09
CA SER A 258 15.74 -1.04 1.88
C SER A 258 16.09 -2.01 3.00
N GLY A 259 15.05 -2.54 3.67
CA GLY A 259 15.17 -3.60 4.66
C GLY A 259 14.99 -5.02 4.09
N GLY A 260 15.30 -5.23 2.81
CA GLY A 260 14.94 -6.40 2.00
C GLY A 260 15.49 -7.78 2.42
N TYR A 261 16.15 -7.89 3.58
CA TYR A 261 16.87 -9.09 4.05
C TYR A 261 16.00 -10.32 4.33
N ARG A 262 14.68 -10.15 4.48
CA ARG A 262 13.79 -11.28 4.75
C ARG A 262 13.72 -12.18 3.52
N LYS A 263 13.91 -13.48 3.71
CA LYS A 263 13.73 -14.48 2.66
C LYS A 263 12.35 -14.33 2.02
N ASN A 264 12.30 -14.45 0.70
CA ASN A 264 11.09 -14.32 -0.11
C ASN A 264 10.39 -12.95 -0.05
N SER A 265 11.10 -11.87 0.27
CA SER A 265 10.53 -10.52 0.38
C SER A 265 9.84 -10.06 -0.92
N GLY A 266 10.37 -10.43 -2.09
CA GLY A 266 9.75 -10.14 -3.39
C GLY A 266 8.70 -11.16 -3.87
N ARG A 267 8.56 -12.33 -3.23
CA ARG A 267 7.82 -13.47 -3.82
C ARG A 267 6.33 -13.16 -3.99
N ALA A 268 5.68 -12.54 -3.01
CA ALA A 268 4.27 -12.19 -3.09
C ALA A 268 3.99 -11.18 -4.20
N PHE A 269 4.91 -10.23 -4.41
CA PHE A 269 4.84 -9.26 -5.48
C PHE A 269 4.98 -9.94 -6.85
N LEU A 270 5.97 -10.83 -7.03
CA LEU A 270 6.13 -11.61 -8.26
C LEU A 270 4.92 -12.51 -8.54
N GLN A 271 4.30 -13.11 -7.51
CA GLN A 271 3.05 -13.87 -7.68
C GLN A 271 1.90 -12.99 -8.16
N ARG A 272 1.82 -11.75 -7.70
CA ARG A 272 0.83 -10.78 -8.20
C ARG A 272 1.08 -10.47 -9.67
N GLY A 273 2.32 -10.20 -10.07
CA GLY A 273 2.70 -9.97 -11.46
C GLY A 273 2.41 -11.17 -12.38
N ALA A 274 2.76 -12.37 -11.94
CA ALA A 274 2.50 -13.61 -12.67
C ALA A 274 1.01 -13.80 -12.99
N ARG A 275 0.12 -13.49 -12.03
CA ARG A 275 -1.34 -13.56 -12.23
C ARG A 275 -1.87 -12.44 -13.12
N LEU A 276 -1.46 -11.19 -12.87
CA LEU A 276 -2.02 -10.02 -13.55
C LEU A 276 -1.60 -9.92 -15.02
N PHE A 277 -0.41 -10.44 -15.37
CA PHE A 277 0.19 -10.29 -16.70
C PHE A 277 0.48 -11.62 -17.40
N ASP A 278 -0.03 -12.74 -16.88
CA ASP A 278 0.22 -14.09 -17.41
C ASP A 278 1.73 -14.43 -17.54
N ARG A 279 2.49 -14.06 -16.50
CA ARG A 279 3.96 -14.16 -16.45
C ARG A 279 4.41 -15.28 -15.50
N ALA A 280 4.02 -16.52 -15.81
CA ALA A 280 4.39 -17.69 -15.02
C ALA A 280 5.92 -17.87 -14.89
N ASP A 281 6.69 -17.34 -15.83
CA ASP A 281 8.15 -17.31 -15.80
C ASP A 281 8.71 -16.57 -14.57
N LEU A 282 8.00 -15.58 -14.02
CA LEU A 282 8.41 -14.87 -12.79
C LEU A 282 8.48 -15.79 -11.55
N LEU A 283 7.85 -16.97 -11.62
CA LEU A 283 7.78 -17.95 -10.54
C LEU A 283 8.55 -19.24 -10.86
N ALA A 284 9.31 -19.29 -11.95
CA ALA A 284 9.93 -20.50 -12.46
C ALA A 284 11.00 -21.11 -11.52
N SER A 285 11.47 -20.36 -10.52
CA SER A 285 12.52 -20.78 -9.60
C SER A 285 12.31 -20.17 -8.22
N ASP A 286 12.61 -20.95 -7.18
CA ASP A 286 12.60 -20.49 -5.79
C ASP A 286 13.76 -19.56 -5.47
N GLU A 287 14.84 -19.59 -6.26
CA GLU A 287 15.98 -18.66 -6.20
C GLU A 287 15.74 -17.40 -7.05
N GLY A 288 14.51 -17.20 -7.55
CA GLY A 288 14.13 -16.15 -8.47
C GLY A 288 14.28 -16.55 -9.94
N PRO A 289 13.50 -15.93 -10.85
CA PRO A 289 13.40 -16.34 -12.26
C PRO A 289 14.68 -16.10 -13.08
N TYR A 290 15.63 -15.35 -12.52
CA TYR A 290 16.93 -15.08 -13.14
C TYR A 290 18.11 -15.70 -12.37
N ALA A 291 17.86 -16.73 -11.57
CA ALA A 291 18.89 -17.46 -10.84
C ALA A 291 20.08 -17.83 -11.76
N GLY A 292 21.29 -17.42 -11.35
CA GLY A 292 22.53 -17.66 -12.08
C GLY A 292 22.71 -16.86 -13.38
N ARG A 293 21.89 -15.84 -13.65
CA ARG A 293 21.94 -15.03 -14.87
C ARG A 293 22.07 -13.54 -14.54
N SER A 294 23.08 -12.89 -15.11
CA SER A 294 23.27 -11.45 -14.98
C SER A 294 22.13 -10.63 -15.58
N ARG A 295 21.87 -9.46 -15.00
CA ARG A 295 20.85 -8.49 -15.39
C ARG A 295 21.39 -7.07 -15.30
N ALA A 296 20.88 -6.20 -16.15
CA ALA A 296 21.23 -4.78 -16.15
C ALA A 296 19.94 -3.98 -16.29
N PHE A 297 19.84 -2.94 -15.47
CA PHE A 297 18.76 -1.96 -15.47
C PHE A 297 19.41 -0.60 -15.71
N PRO A 298 19.67 -0.25 -16.98
CA PRO A 298 20.53 0.88 -17.33
C PRO A 298 19.90 2.25 -17.07
N ASP A 299 18.57 2.36 -17.00
CA ASP A 299 17.89 3.63 -16.74
C ASP A 299 18.02 4.02 -15.26
N CYS A 300 17.93 3.02 -14.37
CA CYS A 300 18.16 3.20 -12.93
C CYS A 300 19.60 2.93 -12.48
N GLY A 301 20.46 2.47 -13.39
CA GLY A 301 21.88 2.13 -13.19
C GLY A 301 22.16 1.00 -12.21
N MET A 302 21.23 0.07 -12.03
CA MET A 302 21.43 -1.12 -11.20
C MET A 302 21.91 -2.29 -12.05
N HIS A 303 23.02 -2.92 -11.65
CA HIS A 303 23.62 -4.02 -12.40
C HIS A 303 23.87 -5.24 -11.52
N VAL A 304 23.31 -6.38 -11.93
CA VAL A 304 23.47 -7.66 -11.24
C VAL A 304 24.37 -8.58 -12.07
N LEU A 305 25.49 -8.99 -11.50
CA LEU A 305 26.33 -10.07 -12.02
C LEU A 305 25.98 -11.35 -11.26
N ALA A 306 25.52 -12.39 -11.96
CA ALA A 306 25.15 -13.64 -11.32
C ALA A 306 25.71 -14.86 -12.06
N GLY A 307 25.98 -15.92 -11.31
CA GLY A 307 26.46 -17.19 -11.86
C GLY A 307 26.26 -18.34 -10.87
N GLY A 308 26.03 -19.54 -11.40
CA GLY A 308 25.71 -20.71 -10.60
C GLY A 308 24.31 -20.65 -9.95
N THR A 309 23.91 -21.75 -9.34
CA THR A 309 22.63 -21.88 -8.61
C THR A 309 22.86 -22.66 -7.32
N GLN A 310 21.90 -22.64 -6.43
CA GLN A 310 21.92 -23.31 -5.13
C GLN A 310 23.21 -22.98 -4.35
N ARG A 311 23.92 -23.99 -3.85
CA ARG A 311 25.17 -23.82 -3.09
C ARG A 311 26.31 -23.17 -3.87
N ALA A 312 26.23 -23.18 -5.20
CA ALA A 312 27.22 -22.56 -6.09
C ALA A 312 26.81 -21.15 -6.54
N ALA A 313 25.66 -20.64 -6.11
CA ALA A 313 25.17 -19.34 -6.50
C ALA A 313 26.11 -18.22 -6.04
N LYS A 314 26.40 -17.33 -6.96
CA LYS A 314 27.11 -16.07 -6.79
C LYS A 314 26.26 -14.98 -7.40
N TRP A 315 26.15 -13.88 -6.69
CA TRP A 315 25.36 -12.72 -7.10
C TRP A 315 26.06 -11.48 -6.56
N LEU A 316 26.23 -10.47 -7.42
CA LEU A 316 26.82 -9.20 -7.07
C LEU A 316 25.95 -8.11 -7.66
N LEU A 317 25.47 -7.20 -6.82
CA LEU A 317 24.87 -5.95 -7.26
C LEU A 317 25.93 -4.86 -7.26
N LEU A 318 25.92 -4.05 -8.31
CA LEU A 318 26.62 -2.79 -8.43
C LEU A 318 25.57 -1.70 -8.62
N ASP A 319 25.56 -0.73 -7.72
CA ASP A 319 24.81 0.51 -7.90
C ASP A 319 25.67 1.51 -8.68
N ALA A 320 25.35 1.72 -9.94
CA ALA A 320 25.92 2.77 -10.78
C ALA A 320 24.80 3.76 -11.23
N GLY A 321 23.77 3.88 -10.41
CA GLY A 321 22.57 4.68 -10.64
C GLY A 321 22.80 6.19 -10.62
N PRO A 322 21.85 6.95 -11.19
CA PRO A 322 21.76 8.37 -10.92
C PRO A 322 21.34 8.63 -9.47
N TYR A 323 21.37 9.89 -9.06
CA TYR A 323 20.74 10.31 -7.80
C TYR A 323 19.21 10.12 -7.94
N GLY A 324 18.63 9.29 -7.07
CA GLY A 324 17.20 9.06 -6.92
C GLY A 324 16.48 10.15 -6.12
N ALA A 325 15.46 9.75 -5.36
CA ALA A 325 14.63 10.65 -4.54
C ALA A 325 14.40 10.10 -3.12
N SER A 326 14.08 10.99 -2.17
CA SER A 326 13.63 10.73 -0.78
C SER A 326 14.47 9.78 0.08
N HIS A 327 14.48 8.50 -0.27
CA HIS A 327 15.00 7.35 0.47
C HIS A 327 16.41 6.92 0.08
N GLN A 328 17.04 7.65 -0.84
CA GLN A 328 18.39 7.37 -1.32
C GLN A 328 19.47 7.73 -0.30
N HIS A 329 20.62 7.07 -0.40
CA HIS A 329 21.85 7.37 0.34
C HIS A 329 22.93 7.94 -0.62
N GLU A 330 24.03 8.46 -0.05
CA GLU A 330 25.21 8.87 -0.84
C GLU A 330 26.15 7.67 -1.06
N ASP A 331 25.64 6.60 -1.66
CA ASP A 331 26.27 5.27 -1.77
C ASP A 331 26.52 4.81 -3.21
N ALA A 332 26.58 5.75 -4.17
CA ALA A 332 26.91 5.47 -5.55
C ALA A 332 28.22 4.65 -5.67
N LEU A 333 28.23 3.68 -6.61
CA LEU A 333 29.28 2.68 -6.81
C LEU A 333 29.40 1.65 -5.67
N SER A 334 28.41 1.60 -4.76
CA SER A 334 28.33 0.52 -3.79
C SER A 334 28.16 -0.84 -4.46
N ILE A 335 28.65 -1.86 -3.77
CA ILE A 335 28.49 -3.24 -4.16
C ILE A 335 27.89 -4.05 -3.03
N GLU A 336 27.08 -5.04 -3.38
CA GLU A 336 26.56 -6.03 -2.46
C GLU A 336 26.79 -7.43 -3.04
N CYS A 337 27.28 -8.37 -2.24
CA CYS A 337 27.78 -9.66 -2.75
C CYS A 337 27.19 -10.85 -2.00
N TYR A 338 26.37 -11.65 -2.66
CA TYR A 338 25.97 -12.95 -2.15
C TYR A 338 26.83 -14.07 -2.72
N ALA A 339 27.43 -14.89 -1.86
CA ALA A 339 28.14 -16.10 -2.26
C ALA A 339 28.03 -17.20 -1.20
N HIS A 340 27.91 -18.45 -1.65
CA HIS A 340 27.97 -19.63 -0.77
C HIS A 340 26.95 -19.62 0.39
N GLY A 341 25.78 -19.02 0.17
CA GLY A 341 24.72 -19.00 1.18
C GLY A 341 24.67 -17.75 2.04
N VAL A 342 25.56 -16.77 1.82
CA VAL A 342 25.75 -15.60 2.68
C VAL A 342 25.76 -14.32 1.84
N PRO A 343 24.93 -13.30 2.17
CA PRO A 343 24.98 -11.96 1.58
C PRO A 343 26.19 -11.10 1.98
#